data_AF-A0A812I7W1-F1
#
_entry.id   AF-A0A812I7W1-F1
#
_cell.length_a   1.000
_cell.length_b   1.000
_cell.length_c   1.000
_cell.angle_alpha   90.00
_cell.angle_beta   90.00
_cell.angle_gamma   90.00
#
_symmetry.space_group_name_H-M   'P 1'
#
loop_
_entity.id
_entity.type
_entity.pdbx_description
1 polymer ?
#
loop_
_entity_poly.entity_id
_entity_poly.type
_entity_poly.pdbx_seq_one_letter_code
_entity_poly.pdbx_strand_id
1 'polypeptide(L)'
;MVARARSAALLAAAVLAWPRGLGDGFALPGAVPGRGCSRRSWMAFTGVVAEMGVEASAKAEEDGSPLFVVDETNLLTPSTEKYLDRLLKKLEDDTGLKLRVICPPRDLQNDRDAFSDYLRPISKKLGTDQSTVVILAEERFQKRTGRPLPLMTVQVGFRLQERYQYRLTNDFLLSVADKYGFPPTVDKVGPDLAIQDATKNVAACLFGLSDDATKRFLRFVPEEQVAKILKKHGL
;
A
#
# COMPACT_ATOMS: atom_id res chain seq x y z
N MET A 1 -30.52 -45.86 -30.72
CA MET A 1 -30.11 -46.30 -29.37
C MET A 1 -29.08 -45.29 -28.86
N VAL A 2 -29.45 -44.37 -27.96
CA VAL A 2 -29.23 -44.42 -26.48
C VAL A 2 -27.74 -44.25 -26.13
N ALA A 3 -27.24 -43.40 -25.22
CA ALA A 3 -27.71 -42.24 -24.46
C ALA A 3 -26.48 -41.59 -23.76
N ARG A 4 -26.62 -40.31 -23.42
CA ARG A 4 -26.04 -39.51 -22.30
C ARG A 4 -25.16 -40.20 -21.24
N ALA A 5 -24.08 -39.52 -20.82
CA ALA A 5 -23.83 -38.98 -19.45
C ALA A 5 -22.37 -38.42 -19.39
N ARG A 6 -22.11 -37.12 -19.21
CA ARG A 6 -22.06 -36.30 -17.97
C ARG A 6 -21.13 -36.85 -16.86
N SER A 7 -20.02 -36.15 -16.64
CA SER A 7 -19.27 -36.01 -15.37
C SER A 7 -18.34 -34.80 -15.55
N ALA A 8 -18.71 -33.56 -15.22
CA ALA A 8 -18.77 -32.96 -13.88
C ALA A 8 -17.44 -33.09 -13.11
N ALA A 9 -16.50 -32.18 -13.36
CA ALA A 9 -15.38 -31.91 -12.47
C ALA A 9 -15.46 -30.43 -12.04
N LEU A 10 -16.21 -30.23 -10.97
CA LEU A 10 -16.14 -29.07 -10.08
C LEU A 10 -14.79 -29.10 -9.38
N LEU A 11 -13.96 -28.07 -9.57
CA LEU A 11 -12.98 -27.70 -8.56
C LEU A 11 -13.12 -26.21 -8.27
N ALA A 12 -13.59 -25.99 -7.05
CA ALA A 12 -14.00 -24.73 -6.47
C ALA A 12 -12.84 -23.72 -6.43
N ALA A 13 -13.04 -22.58 -7.08
CA ALA A 13 -12.30 -21.37 -6.76
C ALA A 13 -12.80 -20.87 -5.40
N ALA A 14 -11.95 -20.98 -4.37
CA ALA A 14 -12.16 -20.33 -3.10
C ALA A 14 -11.99 -18.81 -3.29
N VAL A 15 -13.09 -18.14 -3.61
CA VAL A 15 -13.23 -16.69 -3.54
C VAL A 15 -13.19 -16.32 -2.07
N LEU A 16 -12.10 -15.71 -1.62
CA LEU A 16 -12.06 -15.00 -0.34
C LEU A 16 -12.98 -13.77 -0.44
N ALA A 17 -14.26 -14.00 -0.17
CA ALA A 17 -15.24 -12.98 0.06
C ALA A 17 -14.98 -12.36 1.44
N TRP A 18 -14.56 -11.09 1.47
CA TRP A 18 -14.76 -10.27 2.67
C TRP A 18 -16.25 -9.91 2.78
N PRO A 19 -16.87 -10.02 3.97
CA PRO A 19 -18.28 -9.72 4.14
C PRO A 19 -18.54 -8.23 3.98
N ARG A 20 -19.40 -7.91 3.00
CA ARG A 20 -20.10 -6.64 2.89
C ARG A 20 -21.19 -6.56 3.97
N GLY A 21 -21.21 -5.47 4.72
CA GLY A 21 -22.43 -4.87 5.26
C GLY A 21 -22.94 -5.41 6.60
N LEU A 22 -22.70 -4.65 7.66
CA LEU A 22 -23.65 -4.47 8.76
C LEU A 22 -23.44 -3.05 9.28
N GLY A 23 -24.27 -2.14 8.77
CA GLY A 23 -24.51 -0.87 9.40
C GLY A 23 -25.44 -1.14 10.58
N ASP A 24 -24.99 -0.81 11.78
CA ASP A 24 -25.83 -0.52 12.93
C ASP A 24 -25.06 0.43 13.86
N GLY A 25 -25.80 1.36 14.45
CA GLY A 25 -25.33 2.68 14.85
C GLY A 25 -24.25 2.72 15.93
N PHE A 26 -23.23 3.55 15.69
CA PHE A 26 -22.49 4.20 16.77
C PHE A 26 -23.34 5.35 17.30
N ALA A 27 -24.15 5.07 18.32
CA ALA A 27 -24.70 6.09 19.19
C ALA A 27 -23.56 6.63 20.06
N LEU A 28 -23.17 7.88 19.81
CA LEU A 28 -22.37 8.69 20.73
C LEU A 28 -23.23 8.99 21.97
N PRO A 29 -22.82 8.62 23.21
CA PRO A 29 -23.45 9.20 24.38
C PRO A 29 -22.95 10.65 24.54
N GLY A 30 -23.88 11.57 24.38
CA GLY A 30 -23.67 13.00 24.57
C GLY A 30 -23.40 13.38 26.03
N ALA A 31 -22.67 14.49 26.19
CA ALA A 31 -22.78 15.39 27.33
C ALA A 31 -24.27 15.82 27.50
N VAL A 32 -24.80 16.17 28.68
CA VAL A 32 -24.46 17.29 29.58
C VAL A 32 -25.11 17.05 30.99
N PRO A 33 -25.12 18.00 31.95
CA PRO A 33 -24.23 18.19 33.10
C PRO A 33 -24.84 17.77 34.47
N GLY A 34 -23.98 17.48 35.46
CA GLY A 34 -24.38 17.27 36.85
C GLY A 34 -23.53 18.07 37.84
N ARG A 35 -24.19 18.94 38.62
CA ARG A 35 -23.64 19.73 39.73
C ARG A 35 -23.05 18.84 40.83
N GLY A 36 -21.95 19.27 41.43
CA GLY A 36 -21.46 18.76 42.72
C GLY A 36 -20.37 19.66 43.30
N CYS A 37 -20.68 20.38 44.38
CA CYS A 37 -19.77 21.23 45.16
C CYS A 37 -18.81 20.40 46.04
N SER A 38 -17.55 20.83 46.20
CA SER A 38 -16.71 20.74 47.43
C SER A 38 -15.22 20.98 47.09
N ARG A 39 -14.67 22.18 47.30
CA ARG A 39 -13.79 22.61 48.42
C ARG A 39 -12.38 21.98 48.51
N ARG A 40 -11.38 22.83 48.17
CA ARG A 40 -10.08 23.14 48.82
C ARG A 40 -9.04 22.04 49.11
N SER A 41 -7.83 22.24 48.56
CA SER A 41 -6.52 22.48 49.25
C SER A 41 -5.37 22.00 48.35
N TRP A 42 -4.62 22.86 47.65
CA TRP A 42 -3.28 23.35 48.01
C TRP A 42 -2.42 22.39 48.84
N MET A 43 -1.33 21.89 48.23
CA MET A 43 0.03 21.90 48.78
C MET A 43 1.03 21.68 47.63
N ALA A 44 2.04 22.54 47.60
CA ALA A 44 3.17 22.51 46.69
C ALA A 44 4.11 21.33 47.02
N PHE A 45 4.82 20.84 46.01
CA PHE A 45 6.14 20.24 46.21
C PHE A 45 7.11 20.80 45.17
N THR A 46 7.90 21.77 45.64
CA THR A 46 9.18 22.17 45.06
C THR A 46 10.20 21.06 45.33
N GLY A 47 10.92 20.63 44.29
CA GLY A 47 12.05 19.71 44.42
C GLY A 47 12.96 19.84 43.20
N VAL A 48 13.85 20.83 43.25
CA VAL A 48 14.99 20.99 42.35
C VAL A 48 16.07 19.98 42.75
N VAL A 49 16.51 19.14 41.83
CA VAL A 49 17.89 18.63 41.79
C VAL A 49 18.36 18.71 40.34
N ALA A 50 19.41 19.50 40.14
CA ALA A 50 20.17 19.63 38.92
C ALA A 50 21.43 18.75 39.03
N GLU A 51 21.79 18.06 37.96
CA GLU A 51 23.15 17.66 37.53
C GLU A 51 22.98 16.98 36.15
N MET A 52 23.13 17.73 35.05
CA MET A 52 24.36 17.89 34.25
C MET A 52 25.00 16.59 33.73
N GLY A 53 24.96 16.44 32.40
CA GLY A 53 25.99 15.74 31.63
C GLY A 53 25.66 14.31 31.21
N VAL A 54 25.14 14.14 29.99
CA VAL A 54 25.92 13.75 28.81
C VAL A 54 25.05 14.03 27.58
N GLU A 55 25.52 14.96 26.75
CA GLU A 55 25.05 15.15 25.39
C GLU A 55 25.38 13.90 24.58
N ALA A 56 24.43 12.98 24.46
CA ALA A 56 24.37 12.08 23.33
C ALA A 56 23.55 12.79 22.25
N SER A 57 24.27 13.56 21.43
CA SER A 57 23.81 14.05 20.14
C SER A 57 23.34 12.89 19.27
N ALA A 58 22.05 12.55 19.39
CA ALA A 58 21.30 11.81 18.38
C ALA A 58 20.43 12.82 17.61
N LYS A 59 21.08 13.81 17.00
CA LYS A 59 20.59 14.39 15.76
C LYS A 59 21.01 13.45 14.64
N ALA A 60 20.08 12.64 14.19
CA ALA A 60 20.10 12.06 12.85
C ALA A 60 18.65 12.02 12.37
N GLU A 61 18.26 13.15 11.77
CA GLU A 61 17.24 13.25 10.71
C GLU A 61 15.85 12.64 11.00
N GLU A 62 15.06 13.30 11.85
CA GLU A 62 13.64 13.48 11.51
C GLU A 62 13.53 14.61 10.48
N ASP A 63 14.10 14.38 9.29
CA ASP A 63 13.65 15.11 8.11
C ASP A 63 12.27 14.57 7.78
N GLY A 64 11.25 15.28 8.26
CA GLY A 64 9.82 15.02 8.06
C GLY A 64 9.37 15.16 6.61
N SER A 65 10.20 14.78 5.64
CA SER A 65 9.75 14.44 4.31
C SER A 65 8.87 13.19 4.40
N PRO A 66 7.66 13.19 3.80
CA PRO A 66 6.86 11.99 3.73
C PRO A 66 7.67 10.91 3.02
N LEU A 67 8.01 9.84 3.72
CA LEU A 67 8.53 8.63 3.10
C LEU A 67 7.43 8.08 2.19
N PHE A 68 7.72 7.88 0.89
CA PHE A 68 6.78 7.28 -0.04
C PHE A 68 7.08 5.79 -0.25
N VAL A 69 8.33 5.41 -0.02
CA VAL A 69 8.87 4.06 -0.11
C VAL A 69 9.36 3.62 1.27
N VAL A 70 9.04 2.39 1.66
CA VAL A 70 9.58 1.74 2.85
C VAL A 70 10.17 0.41 2.42
N ASP A 71 11.49 0.26 2.56
CA ASP A 71 12.17 -1.01 2.30
C ASP A 71 12.97 -1.46 3.52
N GLU A 72 12.51 -2.53 4.16
CA GLU A 72 13.23 -3.15 5.28
C GLU A 72 14.12 -4.31 4.83
N THR A 73 13.92 -4.79 3.60
CA THR A 73 14.55 -5.99 3.05
C THR A 73 15.71 -5.68 2.10
N ASN A 74 15.94 -4.41 1.80
CA ASN A 74 16.90 -3.94 0.79
C ASN A 74 16.68 -4.64 -0.57
N LEU A 75 15.40 -4.79 -0.95
CA LEU A 75 15.03 -5.26 -2.29
C LEU A 75 15.27 -4.20 -3.36
N LEU A 76 15.25 -2.93 -2.97
CA LEU A 76 15.47 -1.78 -3.82
C LEU A 76 16.91 -1.27 -3.66
N THR A 77 17.47 -0.76 -4.75
CA THR A 77 18.72 -0.02 -4.67
C THR A 77 18.46 1.42 -4.20
N PRO A 78 19.39 2.08 -3.51
CA PRO A 78 19.18 3.47 -3.06
C PRO A 78 18.97 4.45 -4.22
N SER A 79 19.40 4.08 -5.43
CA SER A 79 19.09 4.83 -6.67
C SER A 79 17.63 4.72 -7.08
N THR A 80 17.04 3.53 -7.00
CA THR A 80 15.65 3.31 -7.38
C THR A 80 14.69 3.85 -6.33
N GLU A 81 15.01 3.74 -5.04
CA GLU A 81 14.25 4.41 -3.97
C GLU A 81 14.12 5.91 -4.23
N LYS A 82 15.24 6.61 -4.45
CA LYS A 82 15.24 8.05 -4.77
C LYS A 82 14.47 8.38 -6.04
N TYR A 83 14.51 7.50 -7.03
CA TYR A 83 13.73 7.67 -8.26
C TYR A 83 12.23 7.53 -7.99
N LEU A 84 11.84 6.49 -7.25
CA LEU A 84 10.46 6.23 -6.88
C LEU A 84 9.91 7.35 -6.00
N ASP A 85 10.65 7.82 -4.99
CA ASP A 85 10.22 8.96 -4.16
C ASP A 85 9.92 10.20 -5.00
N ARG A 86 10.76 10.53 -5.98
CA ARG A 86 10.53 11.67 -6.89
C ARG A 86 9.28 11.46 -7.75
N LEU A 87 9.08 10.25 -8.26
CA LEU A 87 7.93 9.89 -9.09
C LEU A 87 6.62 9.93 -8.28
N LEU A 88 6.63 9.36 -7.07
CA LEU A 88 5.48 9.29 -6.18
C LEU A 88 5.10 10.67 -5.65
N LYS A 89 6.10 11.50 -5.31
CA LYS A 89 5.88 12.89 -4.92
C LYS A 89 5.23 13.68 -6.04
N LYS A 90 5.77 13.62 -7.27
CA LYS A 90 5.17 14.31 -8.42
C LYS A 90 3.74 13.86 -8.70
N LEU A 91 3.47 12.55 -8.61
CA LEU A 91 2.13 12.02 -8.78
C LEU A 91 1.16 12.60 -7.76
N GLU A 92 1.57 12.69 -6.49
CA GLU A 92 0.75 13.29 -5.44
C GLU A 92 0.54 14.79 -5.65
N ASP A 93 1.58 15.52 -6.06
CA ASP A 93 1.52 16.96 -6.35
C ASP A 93 0.59 17.28 -7.54
N ASP A 94 0.64 16.50 -8.62
CA ASP A 94 -0.12 16.76 -9.84
C ASP A 94 -1.58 16.26 -9.77
N THR A 95 -1.81 15.12 -9.12
CA THR A 95 -3.11 14.43 -9.16
C THR A 95 -3.87 14.46 -7.83
N GLY A 96 -3.17 14.75 -6.73
CA GLY A 96 -3.70 14.58 -5.36
C GLY A 96 -3.95 13.12 -4.96
N LEU A 97 -3.49 12.15 -5.77
CA LEU A 97 -3.62 10.72 -5.48
C LEU A 97 -2.36 10.25 -4.76
N LYS A 98 -2.55 9.37 -3.77
CA LYS A 98 -1.44 8.85 -2.97
C LYS A 98 -1.10 7.44 -3.43
N LEU A 99 0.14 7.24 -3.88
CA LEU A 99 0.71 5.93 -4.17
C LEU A 99 1.88 5.68 -3.21
N ARG A 100 1.94 4.48 -2.62
CA ARG A 100 2.96 4.08 -1.65
C ARG A 100 3.54 2.71 -2.02
N VAL A 101 4.83 2.51 -1.76
CA VAL A 101 5.51 1.24 -1.98
C VAL A 101 6.04 0.74 -0.64
N ILE A 102 5.73 -0.50 -0.29
CA ILE A 102 6.13 -1.11 0.97
C ILE A 102 6.75 -2.47 0.67
N CYS A 103 7.98 -2.67 1.10
CA CYS A 103 8.71 -3.92 1.02
C CYS A 103 8.85 -4.49 2.45
N PRO A 104 7.88 -5.31 2.92
CA PRO A 104 7.94 -5.89 4.26
C PRO A 104 9.01 -6.97 4.37
N PRO A 105 9.39 -7.36 5.61
CA PRO A 105 10.18 -8.54 5.89
C PRO A 105 9.64 -9.81 5.20
N ARG A 106 10.56 -10.72 4.89
CA ARG A 106 10.25 -12.00 4.22
C ARG A 106 9.22 -12.82 5.00
N ASP A 107 8.35 -13.48 4.26
CA ASP A 107 7.33 -14.42 4.76
C ASP A 107 6.33 -13.87 5.79
N LEU A 108 6.30 -12.55 6.01
CA LEU A 108 5.40 -11.89 6.95
C LEU A 108 3.93 -12.07 6.57
N GLN A 109 3.59 -12.11 5.28
CA GLN A 109 2.21 -12.33 4.82
C GLN A 109 1.66 -13.73 5.15
N ASN A 110 2.51 -14.70 5.50
CA ASN A 110 2.03 -16.01 5.92
C ASN A 110 1.30 -15.94 7.28
N ASP A 111 1.66 -14.97 8.11
CA ASP A 111 1.13 -14.80 9.48
C ASP A 111 0.30 -13.51 9.55
N ARG A 112 -1.03 -13.66 9.47
CA ARG A 112 -1.97 -12.54 9.35
C ARG A 112 -1.85 -11.51 10.49
N ASP A 113 -1.67 -11.98 11.72
CA ASP A 113 -1.60 -11.10 12.91
C ASP A 113 -0.30 -10.30 12.90
N ALA A 114 0.84 -10.96 12.64
CA ALA A 114 2.13 -10.30 12.51
C ALA A 114 2.14 -9.27 11.36
N PHE A 115 1.52 -9.62 10.23
CA PHE A 115 1.37 -8.71 9.09
C PHE A 115 0.53 -7.47 9.43
N SER A 116 -0.58 -7.66 10.13
CA SER A 116 -1.44 -6.55 10.57
C SER A 116 -0.72 -5.63 11.57
N ASP A 117 -0.03 -6.21 12.55
CA ASP A 117 0.70 -5.47 13.58
C ASP A 117 1.86 -4.66 12.99
N TYR A 118 2.50 -5.19 11.95
CA TYR A 118 3.53 -4.50 11.18
C TYR A 118 2.98 -3.34 10.34
N LEU A 119 1.90 -3.57 9.59
CA LEU A 119 1.36 -2.54 8.69
C LEU A 119 0.69 -1.38 9.42
N ARG A 120 0.15 -1.59 10.62
CA ARG A 120 -0.59 -0.56 11.36
C ARG A 120 0.23 0.70 11.71
N PRO A 121 1.45 0.61 12.28
CA PRO A 121 2.28 1.78 12.51
C PRO A 121 2.80 2.40 11.20
N ILE A 122 3.10 1.58 10.20
CA ILE A 122 3.63 2.05 8.90
C ILE A 122 2.57 2.81 8.12
N SER A 123 1.36 2.27 8.02
CA SER A 123 0.22 2.93 7.38
C SER A 123 -0.09 4.29 8.02
N LYS A 124 0.03 4.39 9.35
CA LYS A 124 -0.11 5.67 10.07
C LYS A 124 1.01 6.66 9.72
N LYS A 125 2.26 6.20 9.66
CA LYS A 125 3.42 7.04 9.27
C LYS A 125 3.33 7.52 7.82
N LEU A 126 2.90 6.65 6.91
CA LEU A 126 2.78 6.94 5.47
C LEU A 126 1.52 7.73 5.08
N GLY A 127 0.61 7.95 6.04
CA GLY A 127 -0.69 8.58 5.77
C GLY A 127 -1.53 7.77 4.79
N THR A 128 -1.53 6.44 4.95
CA THR A 128 -2.31 5.50 4.14
C THR A 128 -3.78 5.58 4.53
N ASP A 129 -4.63 5.86 3.56
CA ASP A 129 -6.04 6.20 3.72
C ASP A 129 -6.89 5.31 2.81
N GLN A 130 -8.21 5.46 2.85
CA GLN A 130 -9.09 4.77 1.90
C GLN A 130 -8.93 5.27 0.45
N SER A 131 -8.15 6.32 0.20
CA SER A 131 -7.85 6.88 -1.12
C SER A 131 -6.40 6.66 -1.56
N THR A 132 -5.68 5.71 -0.97
CA THR A 132 -4.30 5.40 -1.33
C THR A 132 -4.20 4.08 -2.10
N VAL A 133 -3.24 4.01 -3.01
CA VAL A 133 -2.80 2.76 -3.64
C VAL A 133 -1.51 2.32 -2.95
N VAL A 134 -1.42 1.06 -2.58
CA VAL A 134 -0.25 0.47 -1.91
C VAL A 134 0.26 -0.69 -2.75
N ILE A 135 1.53 -0.63 -3.15
CA ILE A 135 2.25 -1.73 -3.77
C ILE A 135 3.04 -2.42 -2.66
N LEU A 136 2.71 -3.67 -2.39
CA LEU A 136 3.40 -4.51 -1.42
C LEU A 136 4.31 -5.48 -2.18
N ALA A 137 5.62 -5.41 -1.94
CA ALA A 137 6.61 -6.28 -2.56
C ALA A 137 7.31 -7.13 -1.49
N GLU A 138 7.00 -8.43 -1.46
CA GLU A 138 7.51 -9.37 -0.48
C GLU A 138 8.00 -10.64 -1.15
N GLU A 139 9.23 -11.05 -0.82
CA GLU A 139 9.72 -12.38 -1.18
C GLU A 139 9.00 -13.42 -0.33
N ARG A 140 8.18 -14.24 -1.00
CA ARG A 140 7.33 -15.26 -0.37
C ARG A 140 7.63 -16.63 -0.95
N PHE A 141 7.67 -17.63 -0.08
CA PHE A 141 7.82 -19.02 -0.48
C PHE A 141 6.64 -19.86 0.01
N GLN A 142 6.14 -20.73 -0.86
CA GLN A 142 5.08 -21.65 -0.48
C GLN A 142 5.65 -22.73 0.46
N LYS A 143 5.34 -22.65 1.76
CA LYS A 143 5.84 -23.55 2.83
C LYS A 143 5.81 -25.05 2.48
N ARG A 144 4.82 -25.50 1.70
CA ARG A 144 4.63 -26.92 1.32
C ARG A 144 5.49 -27.38 0.15
N THR A 145 5.79 -26.50 -0.81
CA THR A 145 6.40 -26.89 -2.10
C THR A 145 7.75 -26.21 -2.34
N GLY A 146 8.12 -25.23 -1.52
CA GLY A 146 9.29 -24.38 -1.71
C GLY A 146 9.21 -23.48 -2.95
N ARG A 147 8.05 -23.43 -3.62
CA ARG A 147 7.91 -22.63 -4.85
C ARG A 147 7.83 -21.14 -4.51
N PRO A 148 8.53 -20.28 -5.28
CA PRO A 148 8.39 -18.84 -5.12
C PRO A 148 6.96 -18.43 -5.48
N LEU A 149 6.36 -17.64 -4.60
CA LEU A 149 5.07 -17.00 -4.84
C LEU A 149 5.31 -15.65 -5.55
N PRO A 150 4.26 -15.05 -6.14
CA PRO A 150 4.39 -13.74 -6.78
C PRO A 150 4.98 -12.71 -5.80
N LEU A 151 5.99 -11.96 -6.25
CA LEU A 151 6.71 -10.99 -5.43
C LEU A 151 5.80 -9.87 -4.95
N MET A 152 4.83 -9.44 -5.78
CA MET A 152 4.08 -8.23 -5.52
C MET A 152 2.58 -8.45 -5.43
N THR A 153 1.94 -7.59 -4.66
CA THR A 153 0.49 -7.41 -4.63
C THR A 153 0.17 -5.92 -4.66
N VAL A 154 -0.84 -5.53 -5.42
CA VAL A 154 -1.28 -4.13 -5.49
C VAL A 154 -2.63 -4.02 -4.81
N GLN A 155 -2.70 -3.20 -3.77
CA GLN A 155 -3.91 -2.93 -3.00
C GLN A 155 -4.39 -1.52 -3.29
N VAL A 156 -5.69 -1.36 -3.49
CA VAL A 156 -6.31 -0.05 -3.72
C VAL A 156 -7.32 0.23 -2.62
N GLY A 157 -7.25 1.43 -2.07
CA GLY A 157 -8.19 1.92 -1.10
C GLY A 157 -9.61 2.02 -1.68
N PHE A 158 -10.60 1.69 -0.83
CA PHE A 158 -12.00 1.61 -1.21
C PHE A 158 -12.54 2.90 -1.86
N ARG A 159 -12.22 4.09 -1.32
CA ARG A 159 -12.68 5.38 -1.88
C ARG A 159 -12.11 5.65 -3.27
N LEU A 160 -10.88 5.21 -3.54
CA LEU A 160 -10.27 5.38 -4.86
C LEU A 160 -10.94 4.45 -5.88
N GLN A 161 -11.26 3.23 -5.46
CA GLN A 161 -12.01 2.27 -6.29
C GLN A 161 -13.42 2.77 -6.62
N GLU A 162 -14.10 3.42 -5.68
CA GLU A 162 -15.40 4.07 -5.92
C GLU A 162 -15.27 5.28 -6.85
N ARG A 163 -14.27 6.15 -6.63
CA ARG A 163 -14.06 7.35 -7.45
C ARG A 163 -13.78 7.02 -8.91
N TYR A 164 -13.03 5.95 -9.17
CA TYR A 164 -12.66 5.50 -10.51
C TYR A 164 -13.37 4.21 -10.90
N GLN A 165 -14.61 4.02 -10.42
CA GLN A 165 -15.40 2.84 -10.71
C GLN A 165 -15.49 2.61 -12.23
N TYR A 166 -15.28 1.36 -12.65
CA TYR A 166 -15.23 0.93 -14.07
C TYR A 166 -14.05 1.46 -14.90
N ARG A 167 -13.20 2.33 -14.34
CA ARG A 167 -12.03 2.89 -15.02
C ARG A 167 -10.72 2.32 -14.49
N LEU A 168 -10.66 2.07 -13.18
CA LEU A 168 -9.61 1.31 -12.51
C LEU A 168 -10.19 -0.04 -12.06
N THR A 169 -9.90 -1.10 -12.80
CA THR A 169 -10.43 -2.44 -12.49
C THR A 169 -9.46 -3.23 -11.62
N ASN A 170 -9.98 -4.18 -10.84
CA ASN A 170 -9.12 -5.16 -10.15
C ASN A 170 -8.30 -5.99 -11.15
N ASP A 171 -8.84 -6.25 -12.33
CA ASP A 171 -8.14 -6.97 -13.40
C ASP A 171 -6.87 -6.22 -13.85
N PHE A 172 -6.91 -4.89 -13.90
CA PHE A 172 -5.72 -4.09 -14.17
C PHE A 172 -4.64 -4.34 -13.11
N LEU A 173 -5.00 -4.21 -11.83
CA LEU A 173 -4.09 -4.35 -10.70
C LEU A 173 -3.48 -5.76 -10.64
N LEU A 174 -4.32 -6.78 -10.83
CA LEU A 174 -3.89 -8.17 -10.92
C LEU A 174 -2.97 -8.39 -12.12
N SER A 175 -3.29 -7.82 -13.29
CA SER A 175 -2.44 -7.97 -14.48
C SER A 175 -1.05 -7.33 -14.32
N VAL A 176 -0.96 -6.22 -13.58
CA VAL A 176 0.32 -5.58 -13.25
C VAL A 176 1.07 -6.45 -12.24
N ALA A 177 0.41 -6.90 -11.17
CA ALA A 177 1.02 -7.77 -10.17
C ALA A 177 1.50 -9.10 -10.76
N ASP A 178 0.74 -9.67 -11.70
CA ASP A 178 1.11 -10.90 -12.39
C ASP A 178 2.27 -10.64 -13.36
N LYS A 179 2.23 -9.59 -14.19
CA LYS A 179 3.31 -9.35 -15.18
C LYS A 179 4.66 -9.14 -14.50
N TYR A 180 4.70 -8.27 -13.49
CA TYR A 180 5.95 -7.85 -12.85
C TYR A 180 6.29 -8.65 -11.60
N GLY A 181 5.31 -9.27 -10.94
CA GLY A 181 5.53 -10.11 -9.75
C GLY A 181 5.75 -11.59 -10.04
N PHE A 182 5.53 -12.04 -11.28
CA PHE A 182 5.71 -13.45 -11.63
C PHE A 182 7.19 -13.86 -11.48
N PRO A 183 7.51 -14.94 -10.76
CA PRO A 183 8.89 -15.28 -10.42
C PRO A 183 9.83 -15.38 -11.64
N PRO A 184 9.44 -16.02 -12.75
CA PRO A 184 10.27 -16.02 -13.97
C PRO A 184 10.58 -14.65 -14.58
N THR A 185 9.74 -13.64 -14.34
CA THR A 185 10.02 -12.26 -14.76
C THR A 185 11.00 -11.61 -13.79
N VAL A 186 10.74 -11.76 -12.49
CA VAL A 186 11.58 -11.23 -11.40
C VAL A 186 12.99 -11.80 -11.48
N ASP A 187 13.14 -13.11 -11.71
CA ASP A 187 14.45 -13.78 -11.83
C ASP A 187 15.27 -13.27 -13.02
N LYS A 188 14.61 -12.79 -14.09
CA LYS A 188 15.28 -12.28 -15.30
C LYS A 188 15.75 -10.84 -15.17
N VAL A 189 14.92 -9.99 -14.56
CA VAL A 189 15.13 -8.53 -14.54
C VAL A 189 15.69 -8.06 -13.19
N GLY A 190 15.43 -8.82 -12.12
CA GLY A 190 15.70 -8.46 -10.74
C GLY A 190 14.48 -7.87 -10.03
N PRO A 191 14.38 -8.02 -8.70
CA PRO A 191 13.26 -7.52 -7.91
C PRO A 191 13.16 -5.99 -7.97
N ASP A 192 14.31 -5.31 -7.95
CA ASP A 192 14.39 -3.85 -7.98
C ASP A 192 13.69 -3.24 -9.22
N LEU A 193 14.12 -3.66 -10.41
CA LEU A 193 13.55 -3.19 -11.67
C LEU A 193 12.10 -3.62 -11.85
N ALA A 194 11.73 -4.82 -11.39
CA ALA A 194 10.35 -5.29 -11.44
C ALA A 194 9.41 -4.40 -10.61
N ILE A 195 9.81 -4.02 -9.39
CA ILE A 195 9.06 -3.10 -8.54
C ILE A 195 9.02 -1.70 -9.18
N GLN A 196 10.14 -1.24 -9.72
CA GLN A 196 10.23 0.05 -10.38
C GLN A 196 9.24 0.15 -11.57
N ASP A 197 9.21 -0.85 -12.43
CA ASP A 197 8.36 -0.86 -13.63
C ASP A 197 6.89 -1.08 -13.29
N ALA A 198 6.58 -1.90 -12.29
CA ALA A 198 5.22 -2.00 -11.76
C ALA A 198 4.73 -0.64 -11.24
N THR A 199 5.58 0.06 -10.49
CA THR A 199 5.24 1.38 -9.93
C THR A 199 5.03 2.41 -11.03
N LYS A 200 5.90 2.45 -12.06
CA LYS A 200 5.70 3.30 -13.25
C LYS A 200 4.38 3.00 -13.96
N ASN A 201 4.00 1.73 -14.08
CA ASN A 201 2.77 1.32 -14.77
C ASN A 201 1.53 1.79 -14.00
N VAL A 202 1.51 1.58 -12.68
CA VAL A 202 0.42 2.07 -11.81
C VAL A 202 0.37 3.59 -11.82
N ALA A 203 1.52 4.26 -11.71
CA ALA A 203 1.59 5.72 -11.76
C ALA A 203 1.06 6.28 -13.08
N ALA A 204 1.48 5.72 -14.22
CA ALA A 204 0.98 6.13 -15.53
C ALA A 204 -0.53 5.90 -15.69
N CYS A 205 -1.07 4.83 -15.10
CA CYS A 205 -2.51 4.61 -15.05
C CYS A 205 -3.20 5.72 -14.25
N LEU A 206 -2.70 6.08 -13.07
CA LEU A 206 -3.27 7.14 -12.24
C LEU A 206 -3.20 8.52 -12.93
N PHE A 207 -2.08 8.87 -13.55
CA PHE A 207 -1.97 10.07 -14.40
C PHE A 207 -2.94 10.04 -15.59
N GLY A 208 -3.10 8.89 -16.23
CA GLY A 208 -4.07 8.73 -17.32
C GLY A 208 -5.51 8.89 -16.85
N LEU A 209 -5.82 8.49 -15.62
CA LEU A 209 -7.14 8.62 -15.01
C LEU A 209 -7.44 10.04 -14.54
N SER A 210 -6.44 10.78 -14.08
CA SER A 210 -6.57 12.19 -13.71
C SER A 210 -6.74 13.09 -14.95
N ASP A 211 -5.99 12.82 -16.01
CA ASP A 211 -5.99 13.65 -17.22
C ASP A 211 -7.27 13.51 -18.04
N ASP A 212 -7.75 12.28 -18.26
CA ASP A 212 -8.87 12.01 -19.15
C ASP A 212 -9.96 11.20 -18.47
N ALA A 213 -11.10 11.84 -18.17
CA ALA A 213 -12.26 11.23 -17.52
C ALA A 213 -12.84 10.00 -18.26
N THR A 214 -12.58 9.86 -19.56
CA THR A 214 -13.09 8.78 -20.40
C THR A 214 -12.15 7.58 -20.49
N LYS A 215 -10.87 7.74 -20.15
CA LYS A 215 -9.90 6.64 -20.21
C LYS A 215 -10.26 5.54 -19.21
N ARG A 216 -10.14 4.30 -19.68
CA ARG A 216 -10.35 3.08 -18.92
C ARG A 216 -9.15 2.18 -19.09
N PHE A 217 -8.64 1.68 -17.98
CA PHE A 217 -7.53 0.73 -17.97
C PHE A 217 -8.07 -0.62 -17.53
N LEU A 218 -8.21 -1.53 -18.50
CA LEU A 218 -8.71 -2.89 -18.28
C LEU A 218 -7.57 -3.90 -18.08
N ARG A 219 -6.38 -3.58 -18.57
CA ARG A 219 -5.15 -4.39 -18.54
C ARG A 219 -3.93 -3.47 -18.41
N PHE A 220 -2.78 -4.05 -18.08
CA PHE A 220 -1.49 -3.35 -17.99
C PHE A 220 -1.28 -2.32 -19.12
N VAL A 221 -0.69 -1.18 -18.79
CA VAL A 221 -0.34 -0.16 -19.78
C VAL A 221 0.93 -0.61 -20.52
N PRO A 222 0.95 -0.61 -21.87
CA PRO A 222 2.15 -0.90 -22.64
C PRO A 222 3.28 0.07 -22.29
N GLU A 223 4.52 -0.40 -22.27
CA GLU A 223 5.69 0.39 -21.83
C GLU A 223 5.88 1.68 -22.65
N GLU A 224 5.60 1.64 -23.95
CA GLU A 224 5.63 2.83 -24.80
C GLU A 224 4.62 3.91 -24.36
N GLN A 225 3.44 3.48 -23.91
CA GLN A 225 2.40 4.39 -23.42
C GLN A 225 2.76 4.91 -22.02
N VAL A 226 3.32 4.05 -21.15
CA VAL A 226 3.86 4.47 -19.84
C VAL A 226 4.88 5.59 -20.04
N ALA A 227 5.87 5.40 -20.92
CA ALA A 227 6.88 6.40 -21.21
C ALA A 227 6.29 7.70 -21.77
N LYS A 228 5.28 7.62 -22.64
CA LYS A 228 4.60 8.82 -23.19
C LYS A 228 3.84 9.59 -22.11
N ILE A 229 3.15 8.88 -21.21
CA ILE A 229 2.38 9.51 -20.12
C ILE A 229 3.34 10.16 -19.12
N LEU A 230 4.38 9.44 -18.68
CA LEU A 230 5.35 9.97 -17.72
C LEU A 230 6.11 11.19 -18.28
N LYS A 231 6.50 11.15 -19.56
CA LYS A 231 7.13 12.31 -20.22
C LYS A 231 6.24 13.54 -20.27
N LYS A 232 4.92 13.37 -20.44
CA LYS A 232 3.95 14.47 -20.41
C LYS A 232 3.94 15.19 -19.05
N HIS A 233 4.20 14.46 -17.97
CA HIS A 233 4.29 14.95 -16.59
C HIS A 233 5.74 15.24 -16.16
N GLY A 234 6.68 15.35 -17.11
CA GLY A 234 8.06 15.75 -16.86
C GLY A 234 8.92 14.71 -16.12
N LEU A 235 8.64 13.41 -16.31
CA LEU A 235 9.39 12.27 -15.77
C LEU A 235 10.10 11.45 -16.86
#